data_AF-A0A347AKN1-F1
#
_entry.id   AF-A0A347AKN1-F1
#
_cell.length_a   1.000
_cell.length_b   1.000
_cell.length_c   1.000
_cell.angle_alpha   90.00
_cell.angle_beta   90.00
_cell.angle_gamma   90.00
#
_symmetry.space_group_name_H-M   'P 1'
#
loop_
_entity.id
_entity.type
_entity.pdbx_description
1 polymer ?
#
loop_
_entity_poly.entity_id
_entity_poly.type
_entity_poly.pdbx_seq_one_letter_code
_entity_poly.pdbx_strand_id
1 'polypeptide(L)'
;MKKYVLIGIAVLVVVLLAITMTSGSAHIETKHYENGEVSFDYPSSWQQVSTQGSQIVAFKDPETGMNITVNRQVMPSGYNVSTDFVPELVKESESNVKLTSSNKIDVKGNTGYYNSYQIQGNGSTSEQKEIWVNNNGALYSVVFSYPQEGFSVESVLKGLKGSETSAAVDAVKNSLQINSAQLASMPTFGTVTIPRLGVTWNIRSDTLNAMGSVYHYSDPSSSLPKSFYPGQKGSVGLLGHHTRYSAPFNHIENLQVGDKIYINDYLTQKEYTYQVVSNNDIRYDYKTNLIQFPAGQKELVLGTCWPPGYTAAERYVHCQLTAVDPL
;
A
#
# COMPACT_ATOMS: atom_id res chain seq x y z
N MET A 1 -28.68 -33.55 19.38
CA MET A 1 -27.46 -34.19 18.83
C MET A 1 -27.52 -34.43 17.31
N LYS A 2 -28.58 -35.02 16.75
CA LYS A 2 -28.67 -35.27 15.28
C LYS A 2 -28.63 -34.02 14.37
N LYS A 3 -29.21 -32.88 14.78
CA LYS A 3 -29.18 -31.63 13.99
C LYS A 3 -27.78 -31.00 13.87
N TYR A 4 -26.97 -31.06 14.94
CA TYR A 4 -25.61 -30.50 14.93
C TYR A 4 -24.62 -31.38 14.15
N VAL A 5 -24.85 -32.71 14.12
CA VAL A 5 -24.07 -33.64 13.28
C VAL A 5 -24.37 -33.44 11.80
N LEU A 6 -25.63 -33.18 11.43
CA LEU A 6 -26.00 -32.86 10.04
C LEU A 6 -25.43 -31.52 9.55
N ILE A 7 -25.41 -30.50 10.40
CA ILE A 7 -24.79 -29.20 10.07
C ILE A 7 -23.25 -29.35 9.97
N GLY A 8 -22.62 -30.10 10.89
CA GLY A 8 -21.19 -30.39 10.83
C GLY A 8 -20.78 -31.16 9.58
N ILE A 9 -21.56 -32.16 9.15
CA ILE A 9 -21.31 -32.92 7.92
C ILE A 9 -21.57 -32.05 6.68
N ALA A 10 -22.59 -31.21 6.67
CA ALA A 10 -22.85 -30.31 5.54
C ALA A 10 -21.72 -29.28 5.35
N VAL A 11 -21.20 -28.70 6.44
CA VAL A 11 -20.05 -27.78 6.38
C VAL A 11 -18.79 -28.50 5.93
N LEU A 12 -18.53 -29.72 6.43
CA LEU A 12 -17.36 -30.50 6.04
C LEU A 12 -17.41 -30.91 4.56
N VAL A 13 -18.59 -31.28 4.05
CA VAL A 13 -18.80 -31.64 2.64
C VAL A 13 -18.65 -30.42 1.73
N VAL A 14 -19.10 -29.23 2.15
CA VAL A 14 -18.89 -27.98 1.40
C VAL A 14 -17.41 -27.59 1.35
N VAL A 15 -16.68 -27.74 2.46
CA VAL A 15 -15.22 -27.48 2.49
C VAL A 15 -14.46 -28.50 1.63
N LEU A 16 -14.87 -29.77 1.62
CA LEU A 16 -14.27 -30.82 0.77
C LEU A 16 -14.61 -30.69 -0.73
N LEU A 17 -15.80 -30.17 -1.07
CA LEU A 17 -16.16 -29.86 -2.46
C LEU A 17 -15.43 -28.62 -2.99
N ALA A 18 -15.16 -27.62 -2.14
CA ALA A 18 -14.34 -26.46 -2.53
C ALA A 18 -12.89 -26.83 -2.85
N ILE A 19 -12.41 -27.98 -2.36
CA ILE A 19 -11.04 -28.47 -2.59
C ILE A 19 -10.94 -29.35 -3.85
N THR A 20 -12.05 -29.85 -4.40
CA THR A 20 -12.02 -30.85 -5.50
C THR A 20 -12.58 -30.37 -6.85
N MET A 21 -12.90 -29.08 -7.00
CA MET A 21 -13.21 -28.53 -8.32
C MET A 21 -11.93 -28.36 -9.15
N THR A 22 -11.65 -29.36 -9.95
CA THR A 22 -10.71 -29.32 -11.07
C THR A 22 -10.94 -28.06 -11.90
N SER A 23 -9.86 -27.34 -12.15
CA SER A 23 -9.73 -26.16 -13.01
C SER A 23 -10.22 -26.45 -14.45
N GLY A 24 -11.52 -26.37 -14.68
CA GLY A 24 -12.06 -26.12 -16.00
C GLY A 24 -11.95 -24.61 -16.26
N SER A 25 -11.29 -24.21 -17.34
CA SER A 25 -11.29 -22.81 -17.77
C SER A 25 -12.72 -22.42 -18.11
N ALA A 26 -13.38 -21.66 -17.23
CA ALA A 26 -14.60 -20.97 -17.60
C ALA A 26 -14.28 -20.09 -18.82
N HIS A 27 -14.99 -20.31 -19.93
CA HIS A 27 -14.83 -19.47 -21.12
C HIS A 27 -15.49 -18.12 -20.83
N ILE A 28 -14.72 -17.17 -20.32
CA ILE A 28 -15.17 -15.80 -20.11
C ILE A 28 -14.97 -14.99 -21.39
N GLU A 29 -15.94 -14.14 -21.71
CA GLU A 29 -15.77 -13.14 -22.77
C GLU A 29 -14.84 -12.03 -22.24
N THR A 30 -13.83 -11.64 -23.01
CA THR A 30 -12.85 -10.63 -22.61
C THR A 30 -12.87 -9.42 -23.55
N LYS A 31 -12.46 -8.28 -23.00
CA LYS A 31 -12.08 -7.07 -23.71
C LYS A 31 -10.58 -6.84 -23.51
N HIS A 32 -9.98 -6.04 -24.38
CA HIS A 32 -8.57 -5.66 -24.29
C HIS A 32 -8.45 -4.21 -23.80
N TYR A 33 -7.57 -3.97 -22.83
CA TYR A 33 -7.14 -2.64 -22.41
C TYR A 33 -5.71 -2.41 -22.92
N GLU A 34 -5.44 -1.24 -23.47
CA GLU A 34 -4.10 -0.79 -23.80
C GLU A 34 -4.03 0.73 -23.76
N ASN A 35 -2.93 1.28 -23.22
CA ASN A 35 -2.65 2.71 -23.22
C ASN A 35 -1.24 3.06 -23.71
N GLY A 36 -0.59 2.14 -24.43
CA GLY A 36 0.77 2.26 -24.92
C GLY A 36 1.86 1.91 -23.89
N GLU A 37 1.52 1.78 -22.61
CA GLU A 37 2.46 1.43 -21.54
C GLU A 37 2.13 0.09 -20.89
N VAL A 38 0.84 -0.13 -20.60
CA VAL A 38 0.32 -1.37 -20.04
C VAL A 38 -0.82 -1.86 -20.92
N SER A 39 -0.85 -3.16 -21.20
CA SER A 39 -1.96 -3.82 -21.85
C SER A 39 -2.29 -5.17 -21.22
N PHE A 40 -3.57 -5.53 -21.25
CA PHE A 40 -4.08 -6.80 -20.72
C PHE A 40 -5.54 -7.02 -21.16
N ASP A 41 -5.93 -8.28 -21.15
CA ASP A 41 -7.30 -8.74 -21.32
C ASP A 41 -8.01 -8.79 -19.98
N TYR A 42 -9.28 -8.42 -19.96
CA TYR A 42 -10.12 -8.42 -18.77
C TYR A 42 -11.56 -8.85 -19.12
N PRO A 43 -12.36 -9.37 -18.17
CA PRO A 43 -13.75 -9.75 -18.42
C PRO A 43 -14.58 -8.62 -19.03
N SER A 44 -15.38 -8.93 -20.05
CA SER A 44 -16.19 -7.94 -20.79
C SER A 44 -17.22 -7.20 -19.92
N SER A 45 -17.60 -7.81 -18.78
CA SER A 45 -18.53 -7.31 -17.78
C SER A 45 -17.96 -6.25 -16.84
N TRP A 46 -16.63 -6.16 -16.71
CA TRP A 46 -16.01 -5.17 -15.83
C TRP A 46 -16.23 -3.74 -16.34
N GLN A 47 -16.44 -2.84 -15.40
CA GLN A 47 -16.69 -1.42 -15.65
C GLN A 47 -15.46 -0.62 -15.24
N GLN A 48 -14.92 0.17 -16.16
CA GLN A 48 -13.84 1.09 -15.82
C GLN A 48 -14.37 2.19 -14.88
N VAL A 49 -13.61 2.52 -13.84
CA VAL A 49 -13.95 3.54 -12.84
C VAL A 49 -12.86 4.60 -12.76
N SER A 50 -13.14 5.71 -12.07
CA SER A 50 -12.17 6.80 -11.87
C SER A 50 -10.96 6.32 -11.08
N THR A 51 -9.78 6.79 -11.50
CA THR A 51 -8.51 6.50 -10.84
C THR A 51 -8.18 7.50 -9.74
N GLN A 52 -7.36 7.07 -8.78
CA GLN A 52 -6.81 7.90 -7.71
C GLN A 52 -5.36 7.54 -7.39
N GLY A 53 -4.60 8.46 -6.82
CA GLY A 53 -3.22 8.22 -6.39
C GLY A 53 -2.31 7.74 -7.53
N SER A 54 -1.74 6.54 -7.38
CA SER A 54 -0.84 5.90 -8.35
C SER A 54 -1.54 5.10 -9.46
N GLN A 55 -2.88 5.09 -9.49
CA GLN A 55 -3.64 4.27 -10.43
C GLN A 55 -3.57 4.83 -11.86
N ILE A 56 -3.20 3.98 -12.82
CA ILE A 56 -3.25 4.27 -14.25
C ILE A 56 -4.62 3.94 -14.82
N VAL A 57 -5.19 2.81 -14.39
CA VAL A 57 -6.55 2.37 -14.73
C VAL A 57 -7.13 1.59 -13.58
N ALA A 58 -8.44 1.70 -13.39
CA ALA A 58 -9.19 0.96 -12.38
C ALA A 58 -10.48 0.39 -12.99
N PHE A 59 -10.86 -0.80 -12.55
CA PHE A 59 -12.07 -1.48 -12.94
C PHE A 59 -12.82 -1.96 -11.70
N LYS A 60 -14.13 -2.13 -11.87
CA LYS A 60 -15.00 -2.76 -10.89
C LYS A 60 -15.79 -3.88 -11.56
N ASP A 61 -15.80 -5.03 -10.92
CA ASP A 61 -16.70 -6.12 -11.27
C ASP A 61 -18.08 -5.85 -10.64
N PRO A 62 -19.14 -5.60 -11.43
CA PRO A 62 -20.47 -5.34 -10.89
C PRO A 62 -21.10 -6.57 -10.22
N GLU A 63 -20.64 -7.79 -10.54
CA GLU A 63 -21.22 -9.02 -9.99
C GLU A 63 -20.68 -9.32 -8.60
N THR A 64 -19.35 -9.35 -8.47
CA THR A 64 -18.67 -9.69 -7.22
C THR A 64 -18.35 -8.48 -6.35
N GLY A 65 -18.39 -7.27 -6.93
CA GLY A 65 -17.95 -6.04 -6.28
C GLY A 65 -16.42 -5.90 -6.21
N MET A 66 -15.66 -6.85 -6.78
CA MET A 66 -14.19 -6.81 -6.82
C MET A 66 -13.71 -5.53 -7.50
N ASN A 67 -12.74 -4.86 -6.88
CA ASN A 67 -12.01 -3.75 -7.47
C ASN A 67 -10.68 -4.27 -8.03
N ILE A 68 -10.31 -3.75 -9.20
CA ILE A 68 -9.06 -4.07 -9.86
C ILE A 68 -8.36 -2.77 -10.18
N THR A 69 -7.17 -2.59 -9.64
CA THR A 69 -6.38 -1.36 -9.86
C THR A 69 -5.05 -1.72 -10.47
N VAL A 70 -4.70 -1.03 -11.55
CA VAL A 70 -3.36 -1.08 -12.14
C VAL A 70 -2.64 0.19 -11.73
N ASN A 71 -1.55 0.02 -11.00
CA ASN A 71 -0.79 1.10 -10.40
C ASN A 71 0.60 1.20 -11.01
N ARG A 72 1.16 2.40 -10.96
CA ARG A 72 2.56 2.64 -11.29
C ARG A 72 3.16 3.69 -10.38
N GLN A 73 4.38 3.39 -9.92
CA GLN A 73 5.19 4.32 -9.17
C GLN A 73 6.66 4.22 -9.60
N VAL A 74 7.26 5.33 -10.03
CA VAL A 74 8.71 5.38 -10.26
C VAL A 74 9.40 5.29 -8.90
N MET A 75 10.39 4.40 -8.80
CA MET A 75 11.15 4.22 -7.57
C MET A 75 11.95 5.49 -7.25
N PRO A 76 11.79 6.05 -6.05
CA PRO A 76 12.67 7.10 -5.55
C PRO A 76 14.13 6.64 -5.54
N SER A 77 15.05 7.59 -5.67
CA SER A 77 16.48 7.30 -5.53
C SER A 77 16.77 6.68 -4.15
N GLY A 78 17.55 5.59 -4.15
CA GLY A 78 17.94 4.90 -2.92
C GLY A 78 16.85 4.06 -2.26
N TYR A 79 15.66 3.93 -2.87
CA TYR A 79 14.67 2.92 -2.50
C TYR A 79 15.09 1.54 -3.01
N ASN A 80 15.04 0.54 -2.14
CA ASN A 80 15.29 -0.85 -2.49
C ASN A 80 13.99 -1.62 -2.31
N VAL A 81 13.46 -2.14 -3.41
CA VAL A 81 12.27 -2.99 -3.40
C VAL A 81 12.61 -4.38 -2.83
N SER A 82 11.70 -4.96 -2.05
CA SER A 82 11.83 -6.36 -1.63
C SER A 82 11.87 -7.28 -2.85
N THR A 83 12.64 -8.37 -2.78
CA THR A 83 12.75 -9.33 -3.88
C THR A 83 11.39 -9.88 -4.33
N ASP A 84 10.48 -10.10 -3.39
CA ASP A 84 9.12 -10.61 -3.60
C ASP A 84 8.05 -9.51 -3.62
N PHE A 85 8.46 -8.23 -3.56
CA PHE A 85 7.56 -7.07 -3.45
C PHE A 85 6.68 -7.06 -2.19
N VAL A 86 6.93 -7.95 -1.21
CA VAL A 86 6.19 -7.98 0.05
C VAL A 86 6.91 -7.11 1.07
N PRO A 87 6.29 -6.06 1.61
CA PRO A 87 6.90 -5.21 2.64
C PRO A 87 7.23 -6.01 3.91
N GLU A 88 8.30 -5.64 4.60
CA GLU A 88 8.70 -6.30 5.84
C GLU A 88 7.62 -6.15 6.92
N LEU A 89 6.98 -4.98 7.01
CA LEU A 89 5.93 -4.73 8.01
C LEU A 89 4.64 -5.53 7.77
N VAL A 90 4.41 -6.08 6.58
CA VAL A 90 3.30 -7.02 6.32
C VAL A 90 3.50 -8.35 7.07
N LYS A 91 4.73 -8.68 7.46
CA LYS A 91 5.09 -9.91 8.18
C LYS A 91 4.98 -9.76 9.70
N GLU A 92 4.65 -8.55 10.19
CA GLU A 92 4.59 -8.21 11.61
C GLU A 92 3.17 -8.33 12.17
N SER A 93 3.04 -8.37 13.50
CA SER A 93 1.77 -8.60 14.21
C SER A 93 0.73 -7.51 14.03
N GLU A 94 1.16 -6.30 13.69
CA GLU A 94 0.29 -5.14 13.44
C GLU A 94 -0.40 -5.23 12.06
N SER A 95 0.02 -6.16 11.20
CA SER A 95 -0.53 -6.28 9.86
C SER A 95 -1.87 -7.00 9.86
N ASN A 96 -2.89 -6.34 9.32
CA ASN A 96 -4.16 -6.97 8.96
C ASN A 96 -4.08 -7.70 7.60
N VAL A 97 -2.95 -7.54 6.91
CA VAL A 97 -2.61 -8.19 5.64
C VAL A 97 -1.72 -9.39 5.93
N LYS A 98 -2.22 -10.61 5.71
CA LYS A 98 -1.45 -11.84 5.92
C LYS A 98 -1.09 -12.48 4.59
N LEU A 99 0.20 -12.52 4.25
CA LEU A 99 0.69 -13.22 3.07
C LEU A 99 0.36 -14.72 3.15
N THR A 100 -0.31 -15.25 2.14
CA THR A 100 -0.63 -16.68 2.00
C THR A 100 0.24 -17.37 0.95
N SER A 101 0.62 -16.66 -0.11
CA SER A 101 1.59 -17.16 -1.09
C SER A 101 2.33 -16.02 -1.78
N SER A 102 3.55 -16.30 -2.23
CA SER A 102 4.33 -15.43 -3.11
C SER A 102 5.04 -16.28 -4.13
N ASN A 103 4.69 -16.08 -5.41
CA ASN A 103 5.17 -16.92 -6.51
C ASN A 103 5.84 -16.06 -7.57
N LYS A 104 7.07 -16.40 -7.94
CA LYS A 104 7.73 -15.77 -9.08
C LYS A 104 6.98 -16.11 -10.37
N ILE A 105 6.76 -15.11 -11.23
CA ILE A 105 6.09 -15.26 -12.52
C ILE A 105 6.89 -14.56 -13.62
N ASP A 106 6.64 -14.94 -14.88
CA ASP A 106 7.09 -14.20 -16.06
C ASP A 106 5.93 -13.35 -16.59
N VAL A 107 6.18 -12.06 -16.75
CA VAL A 107 5.25 -11.10 -17.36
C VAL A 107 5.87 -10.66 -18.69
N LYS A 108 5.78 -11.57 -19.67
CA LYS A 108 6.22 -11.37 -21.05
C LYS A 108 7.67 -10.90 -21.15
N GLY A 109 8.58 -11.60 -20.46
CA GLY A 109 10.00 -11.29 -20.39
C GLY A 109 10.42 -10.42 -19.21
N ASN A 110 9.48 -9.87 -18.44
CA ASN A 110 9.76 -9.22 -17.18
C ASN A 110 9.59 -10.21 -16.02
N THR A 111 10.58 -10.29 -15.13
CA THR A 111 10.40 -11.03 -13.88
C THR A 111 9.44 -10.28 -12.97
N GLY A 112 8.38 -10.96 -12.53
CA GLY A 112 7.41 -10.44 -11.57
C GLY A 112 7.09 -11.42 -10.45
N TYR A 113 6.19 -11.01 -9.56
CA TYR A 113 5.65 -11.86 -8.50
C TYR A 113 4.13 -11.80 -8.47
N TYR A 114 3.53 -12.93 -8.16
CA TYR A 114 2.11 -13.09 -7.87
C TYR A 114 1.95 -13.40 -6.39
N ASN A 115 1.49 -12.40 -5.63
CA ASN A 115 1.31 -12.47 -4.19
C ASN A 115 -0.18 -12.64 -3.89
N SER A 116 -0.50 -13.46 -2.89
CA SER A 116 -1.86 -13.64 -2.38
C SER A 116 -1.88 -13.38 -0.89
N TYR A 117 -2.94 -12.75 -0.42
CA TYR A 117 -3.09 -12.33 0.97
C TYR A 117 -4.49 -12.67 1.48
N GLN A 118 -4.59 -12.97 2.77
CA GLN A 118 -5.82 -12.84 3.54
C GLN A 118 -5.84 -11.47 4.22
N ILE A 119 -6.95 -10.75 4.08
CA ILE A 119 -7.15 -9.44 4.69
C ILE A 119 -8.17 -9.57 5.80
N GLN A 120 -7.79 -9.23 7.02
CA GLN A 120 -8.68 -9.23 8.19
C GLN A 120 -9.26 -7.83 8.39
N GLY A 121 -10.59 -7.70 8.45
CA GLY A 121 -11.22 -6.40 8.69
C GLY A 121 -12.71 -6.54 8.97
N ASN A 122 -13.25 -5.69 9.86
CA ASN A 122 -14.69 -5.63 10.17
C ASN A 122 -15.34 -6.97 10.57
N GLY A 123 -14.57 -7.88 11.17
CA GLY A 123 -15.06 -9.22 11.57
C GLY A 123 -15.18 -10.22 10.42
N SER A 124 -14.75 -9.86 9.21
CA SER A 124 -14.66 -10.75 8.05
C SER A 124 -13.21 -10.91 7.59
N THR A 125 -13.00 -11.94 6.76
CA THR A 125 -11.76 -12.14 6.04
C THR A 125 -12.05 -12.11 4.55
N SER A 126 -11.30 -11.31 3.79
CA SER A 126 -11.33 -11.33 2.33
C SER A 126 -9.99 -11.81 1.77
N GLU A 127 -9.97 -12.11 0.48
CA GLU A 127 -8.73 -12.34 -0.27
C GLU A 127 -8.26 -11.05 -0.93
N GLN A 128 -6.96 -10.90 -1.13
CA GLN A 128 -6.38 -9.94 -2.06
C GLN A 128 -5.28 -10.63 -2.86
N LYS A 129 -5.21 -10.33 -4.15
CA LYS A 129 -4.16 -10.83 -5.04
C LYS A 129 -3.43 -9.64 -5.66
N GLU A 130 -2.13 -9.78 -5.83
CA GLU A 130 -1.29 -8.74 -6.40
C GLU A 130 -0.34 -9.34 -7.43
N ILE A 131 -0.26 -8.73 -8.60
CA ILE A 131 0.84 -8.95 -9.55
C ILE A 131 1.79 -7.77 -9.41
N TRP A 132 3.09 -8.03 -9.26
CA TRP A 132 4.12 -7.01 -9.17
C TRP A 132 5.20 -7.22 -10.22
N VAL A 133 5.61 -6.12 -10.85
CA VAL A 133 6.72 -6.10 -11.80
C VAL A 133 7.54 -4.84 -11.58
N ASN A 134 8.87 -4.97 -11.61
CA ASN A 134 9.76 -3.83 -11.75
C ASN A 134 10.27 -3.80 -13.17
N ASN A 135 9.99 -2.72 -13.90
CA ASN A 135 10.50 -2.51 -15.25
C ASN A 135 11.04 -1.10 -15.39
N ASN A 136 12.28 -0.96 -15.88
CA ASN A 136 12.95 0.32 -16.13
C ASN A 136 12.90 1.33 -14.98
N GLY A 137 13.02 0.85 -13.73
CA GLY A 137 13.03 1.71 -12.54
C GLY A 137 11.64 2.10 -12.00
N ALA A 138 10.57 1.57 -12.58
CA ALA A 138 9.21 1.76 -12.10
C ALA A 138 8.58 0.46 -11.60
N LEU A 139 7.84 0.57 -10.51
CA LEU A 139 7.03 -0.49 -9.93
C LEU A 139 5.65 -0.44 -10.57
N TYR A 140 5.23 -1.58 -11.11
CA TYR A 140 3.89 -1.82 -11.58
C TYR A 140 3.21 -2.81 -10.66
N SER A 141 1.96 -2.54 -10.31
CA SER A 141 1.13 -3.53 -9.63
C SER A 141 -0.26 -3.64 -10.22
N VAL A 142 -0.79 -4.86 -10.25
CA VAL A 142 -2.20 -5.12 -10.46
C VAL A 142 -2.75 -5.69 -9.17
N VAL A 143 -3.64 -4.96 -8.51
CA VAL A 143 -4.25 -5.36 -7.23
C VAL A 143 -5.69 -5.75 -7.48
N PHE A 144 -6.06 -6.96 -7.06
CA PHE A 144 -7.42 -7.49 -7.08
C PHE A 144 -7.93 -7.56 -5.64
N SER A 145 -8.92 -6.73 -5.29
CA SER A 145 -9.42 -6.60 -3.93
C SER A 145 -10.92 -6.85 -3.88
N TYR A 146 -11.34 -7.82 -3.06
CA TYR A 146 -12.76 -8.09 -2.83
C TYR A 146 -13.31 -7.21 -1.71
N PRO A 147 -14.58 -6.78 -1.82
CA PRO A 147 -15.23 -6.04 -0.75
C PRO A 147 -15.30 -6.90 0.52
N GLN A 148 -15.01 -6.28 1.66
CA GLN A 148 -15.22 -6.86 2.98
C GLN A 148 -16.72 -6.78 3.30
N GLU A 149 -17.54 -7.64 2.68
CA GLU A 149 -18.95 -7.74 3.03
C GLU A 149 -19.11 -8.53 4.33
N GLY A 150 -19.91 -8.00 5.25
CA GLY A 150 -20.40 -8.76 6.41
C GLY A 150 -21.12 -10.01 5.92
N PHE A 151 -20.79 -11.14 6.54
CA PHE A 151 -21.26 -12.49 6.22
C PHE A 151 -22.73 -12.55 5.75
N SER A 152 -22.95 -12.63 4.42
CA SER A 152 -24.29 -12.81 3.82
C SER A 152 -24.35 -14.12 3.06
N VAL A 153 -25.50 -14.81 3.06
CA VAL A 153 -25.66 -16.07 2.31
C VAL A 153 -25.48 -15.85 0.79
N GLU A 154 -25.74 -14.64 0.31
CA GLU A 154 -25.42 -14.23 -1.07
C GLU A 154 -23.92 -14.13 -1.34
N SER A 155 -23.11 -13.65 -0.39
CA SER A 155 -21.64 -13.61 -0.54
C SER A 155 -21.02 -15.01 -0.66
N VAL A 156 -21.61 -16.02 0.00
CA VAL A 156 -21.22 -17.43 -0.15
C VAL A 156 -21.60 -17.97 -1.54
N LEU A 157 -22.77 -17.60 -2.07
CA LEU A 157 -23.21 -17.99 -3.42
C LEU A 157 -22.43 -17.28 -4.53
N LYS A 158 -22.00 -16.03 -4.32
CA LYS A 158 -21.09 -15.32 -5.22
C LYS A 158 -19.65 -15.86 -5.15
N GLY A 159 -19.17 -16.25 -3.97
CA GLY A 159 -17.88 -16.92 -3.79
C GLY A 159 -17.80 -18.33 -4.39
N LEU A 160 -18.95 -18.99 -4.60
CA LEU A 160 -19.04 -20.26 -5.33
C LEU A 160 -18.78 -20.11 -6.85
N LYS A 161 -18.69 -18.87 -7.39
CA LYS A 161 -18.15 -18.59 -8.73
C LYS A 161 -16.61 -18.62 -8.80
N GLY A 162 -15.95 -19.33 -7.88
CA GLY A 162 -14.48 -19.39 -7.80
C GLY A 162 -13.78 -19.73 -9.13
N SER A 163 -14.44 -20.45 -10.04
CA SER A 163 -13.94 -20.71 -11.40
C SER A 163 -13.93 -19.46 -12.30
N GLU A 164 -14.98 -18.64 -12.30
CA GLU A 164 -15.06 -17.40 -13.09
C GLU A 164 -14.12 -16.32 -12.53
N THR A 165 -14.04 -16.23 -11.22
CA THR A 165 -13.13 -15.31 -10.53
C THR A 165 -11.66 -15.67 -10.77
N SER A 166 -11.31 -16.96 -10.74
CA SER A 166 -9.98 -17.42 -11.14
C SER A 166 -9.72 -17.12 -12.62
N ALA A 167 -10.69 -17.40 -13.50
CA ALA A 167 -10.55 -17.11 -14.93
C ALA A 167 -10.34 -15.62 -15.21
N ALA A 168 -10.99 -14.73 -14.45
CA ALA A 168 -10.82 -13.29 -14.57
C ALA A 168 -9.40 -12.83 -14.17
N VAL A 169 -8.88 -13.34 -13.04
CA VAL A 169 -7.49 -13.07 -12.63
C VAL A 169 -6.50 -13.64 -13.65
N ASP A 170 -6.75 -14.85 -14.14
CA ASP A 170 -5.90 -15.51 -15.14
C ASP A 170 -5.91 -14.77 -16.49
N ALA A 171 -7.06 -14.23 -16.91
CA ALA A 171 -7.15 -13.42 -18.13
C ALA A 171 -6.21 -12.22 -18.03
N VAL A 172 -6.25 -11.46 -16.93
CA VAL A 172 -5.35 -10.32 -16.72
C VAL A 172 -3.91 -10.78 -16.61
N LYS A 173 -3.63 -11.76 -15.74
CA LYS A 173 -2.27 -12.24 -15.46
C LYS A 173 -1.55 -12.76 -16.71
N ASN A 174 -2.23 -13.55 -17.54
CA ASN A 174 -1.61 -14.23 -18.68
C ASN A 174 -1.45 -13.31 -19.90
N SER A 175 -2.23 -12.24 -19.98
CA SER A 175 -2.19 -11.25 -21.06
C SER A 175 -1.39 -9.99 -20.72
N LEU A 176 -1.10 -9.75 -19.42
CA LEU A 176 -0.41 -8.56 -18.94
C LEU A 176 0.93 -8.34 -19.66
N GLN A 177 1.05 -7.14 -20.20
CA GLN A 177 2.23 -6.63 -20.87
C GLN A 177 2.56 -5.26 -20.32
N ILE A 178 3.86 -5.02 -20.11
CA ILE A 178 4.41 -3.75 -19.65
C ILE A 178 5.47 -3.33 -20.65
N ASN A 179 5.12 -2.38 -21.50
CA ASN A 179 5.93 -1.85 -22.58
C ASN A 179 6.49 -0.46 -22.23
N SER A 180 6.82 -0.23 -20.97
CA SER A 180 7.24 1.09 -20.51
C SER A 180 8.69 1.40 -20.87
N ALA A 181 8.90 2.52 -21.57
CA ALA A 181 10.22 3.16 -21.64
C ALA A 181 10.65 3.68 -20.26
N GLN A 182 11.89 4.17 -20.15
CA GLN A 182 12.34 4.83 -18.93
C GLN A 182 11.46 6.06 -18.66
N LEU A 183 10.82 6.09 -17.49
CA LEU A 183 9.89 7.14 -17.11
C LEU A 183 10.62 8.32 -16.47
N ALA A 184 10.04 9.51 -16.61
CA ALA A 184 10.46 10.68 -15.87
C ALA A 184 10.26 10.45 -14.36
N SER A 185 11.11 11.09 -13.53
CA SER A 185 11.02 10.98 -12.08
C SER A 185 9.63 11.35 -11.57
N MET A 186 9.02 10.48 -10.76
CA MET A 186 7.82 10.81 -10.00
C MET A 186 8.23 11.11 -8.55
N PRO A 187 8.37 12.40 -8.18
CA PRO A 187 8.96 12.77 -6.90
C PRO A 187 8.06 12.40 -5.71
N THR A 188 6.75 12.34 -5.93
CA THR A 188 5.78 11.90 -4.92
C THR A 188 5.62 10.39 -4.98
N PHE A 189 5.71 9.73 -3.83
CA PHE A 189 5.55 8.27 -3.71
C PHE A 189 4.46 7.85 -2.70
N GLY A 190 3.76 8.81 -2.10
CA GLY A 190 2.70 8.53 -1.15
C GLY A 190 2.07 9.81 -0.62
N THR A 191 1.16 9.66 0.34
CA THR A 191 0.60 10.78 1.10
C THR A 191 0.64 10.49 2.60
N VAL A 192 0.74 11.54 3.41
CA VAL A 192 0.58 11.48 4.87
C VAL A 192 -0.64 12.30 5.28
N THR A 193 -1.56 11.67 6.02
CA THR A 193 -2.76 12.32 6.56
C THR A 193 -2.63 12.43 8.07
N ILE A 194 -2.82 13.65 8.58
CA ILE A 194 -2.77 13.98 10.00
C ILE A 194 -4.11 14.57 10.41
N PRO A 195 -5.10 13.74 10.80
CA PRO A 195 -6.47 14.18 11.07
C PRO A 195 -6.59 15.27 12.13
N ARG A 196 -5.80 15.19 13.21
CA ARG A 196 -5.77 16.20 14.28
C ARG A 196 -5.50 17.61 13.74
N LEU A 197 -4.70 17.71 12.68
CA LEU A 197 -4.33 18.97 12.06
C LEU A 197 -5.20 19.30 10.83
N GLY A 198 -6.08 18.37 10.40
CA GLY A 198 -6.94 18.56 9.24
C GLY A 198 -6.19 18.62 7.91
N VAL A 199 -5.03 17.96 7.81
CA VAL A 199 -4.15 18.03 6.63
C VAL A 199 -3.84 16.67 6.02
N THR A 200 -3.67 16.68 4.71
CA THR A 200 -3.08 15.59 3.93
C THR A 200 -2.02 16.19 3.02
N TRP A 201 -0.81 15.64 3.05
CA TRP A 201 0.33 16.12 2.29
C TRP A 201 0.91 15.02 1.41
N ASN A 202 1.39 15.39 0.22
CA ASN A 202 2.21 14.48 -0.58
C ASN A 202 3.53 14.19 0.14
N ILE A 203 4.01 12.96 0.06
CA ILE A 203 5.35 12.59 0.53
C ILE A 203 6.28 12.57 -0.68
N ARG A 204 7.36 13.36 -0.61
CA ARG A 204 8.34 13.52 -1.68
C ARG A 204 9.74 13.16 -1.27
N SER A 205 10.57 12.74 -2.22
CA SER A 205 11.98 12.40 -1.96
C SER A 205 13.00 13.34 -2.61
N ASP A 206 12.56 14.39 -3.32
CA ASP A 206 13.42 15.23 -4.15
C ASP A 206 13.73 16.61 -3.52
N THR A 207 12.78 17.20 -2.80
CA THR A 207 12.97 18.51 -2.19
C THR A 207 12.06 18.74 -0.98
N LEU A 208 12.59 19.48 0.00
CA LEU A 208 11.83 20.02 1.13
C LEU A 208 10.99 21.27 0.76
N ASN A 209 11.31 21.89 -0.38
CA ASN A 209 10.78 23.21 -0.76
C ASN A 209 9.67 23.12 -1.81
N ALA A 210 8.80 22.12 -1.71
CA ALA A 210 7.62 21.96 -2.56
C ALA A 210 6.32 22.31 -1.80
N MET A 211 5.37 22.95 -2.50
CA MET A 211 4.03 23.21 -1.94
C MET A 211 3.27 21.89 -1.77
N GLY A 212 2.40 21.81 -0.77
CA GLY A 212 1.50 20.67 -0.63
C GLY A 212 2.19 19.35 -0.27
N SER A 213 3.39 19.40 0.33
CA SER A 213 4.19 18.20 0.56
C SER A 213 5.08 18.25 1.78
N VAL A 214 5.38 17.08 2.32
CA VAL A 214 6.48 16.81 3.24
C VAL A 214 7.62 16.12 2.49
N TYR A 215 8.84 16.27 3.00
CA TYR A 215 10.03 15.59 2.49
C TYR A 215 10.31 14.34 3.32
N HIS A 216 10.46 13.21 2.64
CA HIS A 216 11.05 12.01 3.22
C HIS A 216 12.55 12.22 3.35
N TYR A 217 13.14 11.86 4.49
CA TYR A 217 14.59 11.91 4.71
C TYR A 217 15.31 10.87 3.82
N SER A 218 15.42 11.15 2.52
CA SER A 218 15.87 10.25 1.46
C SER A 218 17.35 10.40 1.13
N ASP A 219 17.89 11.62 1.16
CA ASP A 219 19.28 11.96 0.83
C ASP A 219 20.16 12.14 2.09
N PRO A 220 21.18 11.28 2.31
CA PRO A 220 22.19 11.48 3.34
C PRO A 220 23.15 12.61 2.94
N SER A 221 22.81 13.85 3.28
CA SER A 221 23.77 14.97 3.27
C SER A 221 24.38 15.15 4.66
N SER A 222 25.40 16.00 4.79
CA SER A 222 25.93 16.40 6.11
C SER A 222 24.88 17.06 7.02
N SER A 223 23.74 17.46 6.47
CA SER A 223 22.65 18.13 7.19
C SER A 223 21.38 17.30 7.34
N LEU A 224 21.23 16.18 6.62
CA LEU A 224 20.03 15.35 6.68
C LEU A 224 20.44 13.86 6.70
N PRO A 225 20.05 13.11 7.74
CA PRO A 225 20.28 11.68 7.79
C PRO A 225 19.36 10.94 6.82
N LYS A 226 19.77 9.74 6.38
CA LYS A 226 18.90 8.85 5.59
C LYS A 226 17.99 8.05 6.52
N SER A 227 16.70 8.02 6.21
CA SER A 227 15.67 7.24 6.90
C SER A 227 15.20 6.04 6.08
N PHE A 228 14.38 5.19 6.72
CA PHE A 228 13.70 4.07 6.06
C PHE A 228 12.45 4.54 5.30
N TYR A 229 12.04 3.78 4.29
CA TYR A 229 10.76 3.99 3.61
C TYR A 229 9.62 3.27 4.37
N PRO A 230 8.35 3.72 4.19
CA PRO A 230 7.20 2.96 4.67
C PRO A 230 7.26 1.49 4.24
N GLY A 231 6.84 0.59 5.12
CA GLY A 231 6.89 -0.85 4.88
C GLY A 231 8.22 -1.55 5.19
N GLN A 232 9.30 -0.80 5.42
CA GLN A 232 10.58 -1.36 5.88
C GLN A 232 10.63 -1.40 7.42
N LYS A 233 11.40 -2.33 7.98
CA LYS A 233 11.59 -2.46 9.43
C LYS A 233 12.63 -1.47 9.94
N GLY A 234 12.23 -0.20 10.02
CA GLY A 234 13.01 0.87 10.62
C GLY A 234 12.17 2.11 10.93
N SER A 235 12.85 3.23 11.17
CA SER A 235 12.21 4.51 11.44
C SER A 235 12.06 5.32 10.16
N VAL A 236 10.83 5.71 9.84
CA VAL A 236 10.52 6.58 8.70
C VAL A 236 10.60 8.03 9.16
N GLY A 237 11.38 8.85 8.48
CA GLY A 237 11.48 10.28 8.78
C GLY A 237 10.71 11.11 7.75
N LEU A 238 9.86 12.02 8.22
CA LEU A 238 9.22 13.06 7.41
C LEU A 238 9.56 14.45 7.96
N LEU A 239 10.06 15.32 7.09
CA LEU A 239 10.39 16.72 7.38
C LEU A 239 9.38 17.63 6.70
N GLY A 240 8.84 18.59 7.46
CA GLY A 240 7.91 19.59 6.96
C GLY A 240 8.26 20.96 7.51
N HIS A 241 8.07 21.99 6.70
CA HIS A 241 8.25 23.37 7.14
C HIS A 241 7.21 23.79 8.17
N HIS A 242 7.62 24.61 9.14
CA HIS A 242 6.73 25.20 10.12
C HIS A 242 6.01 26.46 9.59
N THR A 243 6.63 27.21 8.67
CA THR A 243 6.10 28.53 8.25
C THR A 243 6.10 28.78 6.75
N ARG A 244 6.81 27.96 5.97
CA ARG A 244 6.99 28.13 4.52
C ARG A 244 6.45 26.93 3.76
N TYR A 245 6.31 27.07 2.45
CA TYR A 245 5.96 25.97 1.54
C TYR A 245 4.68 25.22 1.92
N SER A 246 3.57 25.95 2.07
CA SER A 246 2.29 25.46 2.63
C SER A 246 2.33 25.10 4.13
N ALA A 247 3.51 25.21 4.75
CA ALA A 247 3.77 25.02 6.16
C ALA A 247 3.19 23.71 6.70
N PRO A 248 3.63 22.54 6.18
CA PRO A 248 3.01 21.25 6.47
C PRO A 248 2.86 20.91 7.95
N PHE A 249 3.77 21.42 8.77
CA PHE A 249 3.87 21.18 10.21
C PHE A 249 3.76 22.47 11.04
N ASN A 250 3.01 23.47 10.55
CA ASN A 250 2.80 24.74 11.25
C ASN A 250 2.08 24.66 12.61
N HIS A 251 1.43 23.52 12.87
CA HIS A 251 0.66 23.23 14.08
C HIS A 251 1.05 21.88 14.69
N ILE A 252 2.26 21.40 14.42
CA ILE A 252 2.72 20.08 14.89
C ILE A 252 2.69 19.96 16.43
N GLU A 253 2.78 21.07 17.15
CA GLU A 253 2.65 21.16 18.60
C GLU A 253 1.26 20.77 19.12
N ASN A 254 0.24 20.78 18.26
CA ASN A 254 -1.12 20.37 18.61
C ASN A 254 -1.34 18.86 18.55
N LEU A 255 -0.38 18.09 18.03
CA LEU A 255 -0.43 16.62 18.10
C LEU A 255 -0.28 16.15 19.53
N GLN A 256 -1.12 15.21 19.93
CA GLN A 256 -1.15 14.62 21.26
C GLN A 256 -0.88 13.12 21.21
N VAL A 257 -0.35 12.57 22.29
CA VAL A 257 -0.21 11.12 22.45
C VAL A 257 -1.58 10.46 22.21
N GLY A 258 -1.60 9.43 21.36
CA GLY A 258 -2.82 8.74 20.95
C GLY A 258 -3.39 9.19 19.60
N ASP A 259 -3.00 10.36 19.08
CA ASP A 259 -3.44 10.81 17.75
C ASP A 259 -2.92 9.87 16.65
N LYS A 260 -3.77 9.60 15.65
CA LYS A 260 -3.43 8.73 14.52
C LYS A 260 -2.84 9.52 13.36
N ILE A 261 -1.98 8.86 12.60
CA ILE A 261 -1.37 9.36 11.37
C ILE A 261 -1.41 8.23 10.35
N TYR A 262 -1.81 8.53 9.12
CA TYR A 262 -1.95 7.54 8.06
C TYR A 262 -0.96 7.85 6.95
N ILE A 263 -0.23 6.84 6.47
CA ILE A 263 0.59 6.93 5.26
C ILE A 263 0.02 6.01 4.20
N ASN A 264 -0.45 6.60 3.11
CA ASN A 264 -0.79 5.87 1.88
C ASN A 264 0.48 5.75 1.04
N ASP A 265 1.04 4.56 0.96
CA ASP A 265 2.30 4.30 0.28
C ASP A 265 2.07 3.66 -1.09
N TYR A 266 2.40 4.42 -2.14
CA TYR A 266 2.23 3.97 -3.51
C TYR A 266 3.34 3.00 -3.95
N LEU A 267 4.44 2.89 -3.21
CA LEU A 267 5.50 1.92 -3.50
C LEU A 267 5.08 0.50 -3.14
N THR A 268 4.26 0.35 -2.09
CA THR A 268 3.84 -0.96 -1.56
C THR A 268 2.34 -1.24 -1.71
N GLN A 269 1.55 -0.23 -2.11
CA GLN A 269 0.09 -0.27 -2.15
C GLN A 269 -0.49 -0.73 -0.81
N LYS A 270 -0.01 -0.11 0.26
CA LYS A 270 -0.46 -0.32 1.64
C LYS A 270 -0.74 1.03 2.30
N GLU A 271 -1.67 1.01 3.24
CA GLU A 271 -1.85 2.07 4.22
C GLU A 271 -1.15 1.66 5.53
N TYR A 272 -0.33 2.55 6.08
CA TYR A 272 0.32 2.38 7.37
C TYR A 272 -0.30 3.33 8.39
N THR A 273 -0.91 2.79 9.44
CA THR A 273 -1.44 3.59 10.55
C THR A 273 -0.43 3.67 11.68
N TYR A 274 -0.01 4.89 12.02
CA TYR A 274 0.83 5.20 13.15
C TYR A 274 0.03 5.92 14.24
N GLN A 275 0.47 5.79 15.48
CA GLN A 275 -0.08 6.51 16.63
C GLN A 275 1.02 7.31 17.33
N VAL A 276 0.77 8.58 17.63
CA VAL A 276 1.70 9.44 18.35
C VAL A 276 1.96 8.86 19.75
N VAL A 277 3.23 8.68 20.09
CA VAL A 277 3.70 8.18 21.39
C VAL A 277 4.51 9.21 22.17
N SER A 278 5.13 10.19 21.48
CA SER A 278 5.82 11.32 22.10
C SER A 278 5.76 12.55 21.20
N ASN A 279 5.63 13.74 21.78
CA ASN A 279 5.54 15.01 21.07
C ASN A 279 6.42 16.11 21.68
N ASN A 280 7.34 15.78 22.59
CA ASN A 280 8.11 16.73 23.39
C ASN A 280 9.63 16.69 23.12
N ASP A 281 10.08 16.02 22.05
CA ASP A 281 11.49 16.02 21.64
C ASP A 281 11.83 17.35 20.94
N ILE A 282 12.62 18.19 21.60
CA ILE A 282 13.13 19.45 21.06
C ILE A 282 14.65 19.44 21.20
N ARG A 283 15.36 19.57 20.07
CA ARG A 283 16.81 19.46 19.98
C ARG A 283 17.45 20.76 19.55
N TYR A 284 18.15 21.41 20.47
CA TYR A 284 18.90 22.65 20.21
C TYR A 284 20.28 22.39 19.58
N ASP A 285 20.80 21.18 19.74
CA ASP A 285 22.09 20.70 19.24
C ASP A 285 21.99 19.97 17.89
N TYR A 286 20.85 20.10 17.19
CA TYR A 286 20.53 19.35 15.97
C TYR A 286 21.57 19.48 14.85
N LYS A 287 22.40 20.54 14.85
CA LYS A 287 23.50 20.74 13.90
C LYS A 287 24.70 19.81 14.12
N THR A 288 24.89 19.34 15.35
CA THR A 288 25.98 18.43 15.75
C THR A 288 25.48 17.04 16.14
N ASN A 289 24.20 16.94 16.51
CA ASN A 289 23.55 15.72 16.96
C ASN A 289 22.26 15.50 16.15
N LEU A 290 22.44 15.01 14.92
CA LEU A 290 21.34 14.78 13.98
C LEU A 290 20.39 13.70 14.51
N ILE A 291 19.09 13.82 14.21
CA ILE A 291 18.11 12.76 14.42
C ILE A 291 18.58 11.46 13.76
N GLN A 292 18.31 10.31 14.38
CA GLN A 292 18.70 9.01 13.84
C GLN A 292 17.45 8.23 13.49
N PHE A 293 17.56 7.40 12.44
CA PHE A 293 16.49 6.54 11.98
C PHE A 293 16.92 5.07 12.08
N PRO A 294 16.92 4.49 13.29
CA PRO A 294 17.45 3.15 13.50
C PRO A 294 16.62 2.07 12.78
N ALA A 295 17.33 1.02 12.35
CA ALA A 295 16.74 -0.24 11.89
C ALA A 295 16.04 -0.98 13.03
N GLY A 296 15.13 -1.90 12.70
CA GLY A 296 14.43 -2.74 13.67
C GLY A 296 13.22 -2.06 14.32
N GLN A 297 13.11 -0.73 14.22
CA GLN A 297 11.95 0.02 14.70
C GLN A 297 10.76 -0.09 13.73
N LYS A 298 9.58 0.29 14.21
CA LYS A 298 8.35 0.43 13.41
C LYS A 298 7.79 1.82 13.67
N GLU A 299 8.63 2.82 13.45
CA GLU A 299 8.42 4.20 13.89
C GLU A 299 8.20 5.13 12.71
N LEU A 300 7.37 6.15 12.91
CA LEU A 300 7.31 7.36 12.09
C LEU A 300 7.72 8.55 12.94
N VAL A 301 8.69 9.34 12.45
CA VAL A 301 9.16 10.57 13.07
C VAL A 301 8.79 11.74 12.17
N LEU A 302 8.02 12.69 12.71
CA LEU A 302 7.73 13.96 12.06
C LEU A 302 8.66 15.04 12.62
N GLY A 303 9.43 15.71 11.76
CA GLY A 303 10.39 16.75 12.15
C GLY A 303 10.06 18.12 11.55
N THR A 304 10.31 19.19 12.31
CA THR A 304 10.26 20.57 11.81
C THR A 304 11.22 21.51 12.55
N CYS A 305 11.52 22.67 11.97
CA CYS A 305 12.26 23.74 12.64
C CYS A 305 11.45 24.34 13.80
N TRP A 306 12.15 24.79 14.85
CA TRP A 306 11.54 25.33 16.06
C TRP A 306 12.36 26.50 16.67
N PRO A 307 11.72 27.46 17.37
CA PRO A 307 10.27 27.75 17.44
C PRO A 307 9.69 28.28 16.12
N PRO A 308 8.36 28.48 16.00
CA PRO A 308 7.73 28.97 14.77
C PRO A 308 8.44 30.20 14.20
N GLY A 309 8.94 30.10 12.96
CA GLY A 309 9.66 31.19 12.27
C GLY A 309 11.16 31.26 12.53
N TYR A 310 11.70 30.37 13.35
CA TYR A 310 13.12 30.31 13.72
C TYR A 310 13.72 28.92 13.47
N THR A 311 15.05 28.84 13.50
CA THR A 311 15.84 27.60 13.32
C THR A 311 16.76 27.38 14.52
N ALA A 312 16.29 27.74 15.72
CA ALA A 312 17.08 27.62 16.95
C ALA A 312 17.16 26.16 17.44
N ALA A 313 16.15 25.36 17.10
CA ALA A 313 16.05 23.94 17.41
C ALA A 313 15.28 23.22 16.30
N GLU A 314 15.21 21.90 16.41
CA GLU A 314 14.23 21.07 15.71
C GLU A 314 13.27 20.45 16.73
N ARG A 315 12.00 20.30 16.33
CA ARG A 315 10.98 19.59 17.09
C ARG A 315 10.63 18.29 16.38
N TYR A 316 10.56 17.22 17.15
CA TYR A 316 10.19 15.89 16.67
C TYR A 316 8.94 15.35 17.37
N VAL A 317 8.08 14.71 16.59
CA VAL A 317 6.95 13.90 17.06
C VAL A 317 7.20 12.46 16.66
N HIS A 318 7.20 11.57 17.64
CA HIS A 318 7.46 10.15 17.49
C HIS A 318 6.15 9.39 17.50
N CYS A 319 6.00 8.48 16.53
CA CYS A 319 4.79 7.70 16.33
C CYS A 319 5.15 6.23 16.14
N GLN A 320 4.34 5.33 16.68
CA GLN A 320 4.53 3.90 16.57
C GLN A 320 3.51 3.30 15.61
N LEU A 321 3.92 2.36 14.76
CA LEU A 321 3.01 1.61 13.89
C LEU A 321 1.98 0.85 14.71
N THR A 322 0.72 0.89 14.27
CA THR A 322 -0.41 0.20 14.93
C THR A 322 -1.23 -0.65 13.98
N ALA A 323 -1.22 -0.36 12.68
CA ALA A 323 -1.87 -1.20 11.67
C ALA A 323 -1.18 -1.10 10.31
N VAL A 324 -1.27 -2.19 9.54
CA VAL A 324 -0.97 -2.21 8.10
C VAL A 324 -2.18 -2.80 7.38
N ASP A 325 -2.71 -2.04 6.43
CA ASP A 325 -3.92 -2.36 5.67
C ASP A 325 -3.66 -2.26 4.16
N PRO A 326 -4.49 -2.87 3.29
CA PRO A 326 -4.47 -2.56 1.87
C PRO A 326 -4.78 -1.09 1.60
N LEU A 327 -4.19 -0.54 0.54
CA LEU A 327 -4.50 0.80 0.06
C LEU A 327 -5.78 0.84 -0.80
#